data_AF-A0A0A2LKM5-F1
#
_entry.id   AF-A0A0A2LKM5-F1
#
_cell.length_a   1.000
_cell.length_b   1.000
_cell.length_c   1.000
_cell.angle_alpha   90.00
_cell.angle_beta   90.00
_cell.angle_gamma   90.00
#
_symmetry.space_group_name_H-M   'P 1'
#
loop_
_entity.id
_entity.type
_entity.pdbx_description
1 polymer ?
#
loop_
_entity_poly.entity_id
_entity_poly.type
_entity_poly.pdbx_seq_one_letter_code
_entity_poly.pdbx_strand_id
1 'polypeptide(L)'
;MSDITPFITVLEAAQKKEKFTPEVQEAATGIDIAAFKEVFEKVAEQGEFEKLDDATEAEALRKAFEFAAKAVMMLKTSPGLLEKKDLYIYFKVGKGEVMEKPGMFDIQKKQLYGAWEKVKDYSPAKAHQLYISHVNTLIAKYGTRDE
;
A
#
# COMPACT_ATOMS: atom_id res chain seq x y z
N MET A 1 8.73 2.26 -15.61
CA MET A 1 8.26 3.17 -14.55
C MET A 1 6.77 2.95 -14.36
N SER A 2 6.38 2.41 -13.21
CA SER A 2 4.97 2.32 -12.83
C SER A 2 4.50 3.72 -12.44
N ASP A 3 3.56 4.31 -13.19
CA ASP A 3 3.07 5.65 -12.92
C ASP A 3 2.34 5.71 -11.56
N ILE A 4 2.95 6.39 -10.58
CA ILE A 4 2.41 6.61 -9.23
C ILE A 4 1.90 8.04 -9.00
N THR A 5 1.72 8.81 -10.07
CA THR A 5 1.30 10.22 -10.01
C THR A 5 -0.02 10.44 -9.24
N PRO A 6 -1.08 9.61 -9.40
CA PRO A 6 -2.30 9.75 -8.61
C PRO A 6 -2.08 9.69 -7.10
N PHE A 7 -1.27 8.73 -6.63
CA PHE A 7 -0.92 8.60 -5.23
C PHE A 7 -0.08 9.80 -4.73
N ILE A 8 0.90 10.24 -5.52
CA ILE A 8 1.72 11.42 -5.16
C ILE A 8 0.86 12.67 -5.04
N THR A 9 -0.12 12.87 -5.92
CA THR A 9 -1.01 14.03 -5.87
C THR A 9 -1.83 14.03 -4.57
N VAL A 10 -2.32 12.86 -4.16
CA VAL A 10 -3.04 12.67 -2.89
C VAL A 10 -2.12 12.91 -1.69
N LEU A 11 -0.88 12.42 -1.75
CA LEU A 11 0.13 12.66 -0.72
C LEU A 11 0.44 14.15 -0.56
N GLU A 12 0.66 14.88 -1.66
CA GLU A 12 0.90 16.32 -1.64
C GLU A 12 -0.28 17.10 -1.07
N ALA A 13 -1.51 16.76 -1.47
CA ALA A 13 -2.72 17.41 -0.94
C ALA A 13 -2.87 17.19 0.58
N ALA A 14 -2.53 16.00 1.07
CA ALA A 14 -2.51 15.70 2.50
C ALA A 14 -1.42 16.50 3.24
N GLN A 15 -0.20 16.58 2.69
CA GLN A 15 0.90 17.36 3.28
C GLN A 15 0.59 18.86 3.37
N LYS A 16 -0.10 19.41 2.36
CA LYS A 16 -0.53 20.82 2.34
C LYS A 16 -1.74 21.08 3.24
N LYS A 17 -2.34 20.03 3.83
CA LYS A 17 -3.58 20.10 4.62
C LYS A 17 -4.76 20.72 3.85
N GLU A 18 -4.74 20.59 2.52
CA GLU A 18 -5.81 21.07 1.64
C GLU A 18 -7.02 20.12 1.67
N LYS A 19 -6.76 18.83 1.90
CA LYS A 19 -7.76 17.75 1.92
C LYS A 19 -7.46 16.73 3.02
N PHE A 20 -8.41 15.83 3.22
CA PHE A 20 -8.42 14.70 4.12
C PHE A 20 -8.53 15.05 5.60
N THR A 21 -8.87 14.04 6.40
CA THR A 21 -8.94 14.16 7.86
C THR A 21 -7.57 14.44 8.46
N PRO A 22 -7.50 15.03 9.68
CA PRO A 22 -6.23 15.29 10.36
C PRO A 22 -5.32 14.06 10.48
N GLU A 23 -5.92 12.87 10.68
CA GLU A 23 -5.18 11.60 10.76
C GLU A 23 -4.45 11.27 9.45
N VAL A 24 -5.08 11.51 8.30
CA VAL A 24 -4.48 11.27 6.99
C VAL A 24 -3.39 12.31 6.70
N GLN A 25 -3.60 13.57 7.09
CA GLN A 25 -2.62 14.64 6.95
C GLN A 25 -1.38 14.40 7.82
N GLU A 26 -1.57 13.93 9.06
CA GLU A 26 -0.47 13.57 9.95
C GLU A 26 0.34 12.41 9.39
N ALA A 27 -0.31 11.37 8.87
CA ALA A 27 0.36 10.23 8.23
C ALA A 27 1.19 10.63 7.00
N ALA A 28 0.83 11.72 6.31
CA ALA A 28 1.58 12.25 5.18
C ALA A 28 2.83 13.06 5.58
N THR A 29 2.90 13.50 6.83
CA THR A 29 3.90 14.46 7.30
C THR A 29 5.30 13.85 7.33
N GLY A 30 6.29 14.57 6.78
CA GLY A 30 7.69 14.14 6.79
C GLY A 30 8.03 13.00 5.84
N ILE A 31 7.14 12.68 4.89
CA ILE A 31 7.46 11.80 3.76
C ILE A 31 8.14 12.63 2.67
N ASP A 32 9.41 12.34 2.39
CA ASP A 32 10.12 12.91 1.26
C ASP A 32 9.64 12.22 -0.04
N ILE A 33 8.93 12.97 -0.87
CA ILE A 33 8.33 12.48 -2.12
C ILE A 33 9.39 12.05 -3.13
N ALA A 34 10.53 12.75 -3.22
CA ALA A 34 11.58 12.43 -4.18
C ALA A 34 12.27 11.13 -3.79
N ALA A 35 12.69 11.03 -2.52
CA ALA A 35 13.30 9.81 -1.99
C ALA A 35 12.33 8.61 -2.06
N PHE A 36 11.04 8.83 -1.76
CA PHE A 36 10.01 7.81 -1.91
C PHE A 36 9.87 7.31 -3.35
N LYS A 37 9.83 8.22 -4.34
CA LYS A 37 9.72 7.84 -5.76
C LYS A 37 10.89 6.97 -6.19
N GLU A 38 12.11 7.36 -5.84
CA GLU A 38 13.33 6.62 -6.18
C GLU A 38 13.31 5.21 -5.58
N VAL A 39 13.01 5.08 -4.28
CA VAL A 39 12.93 3.75 -3.64
C VAL A 39 11.78 2.91 -4.20
N PHE A 40 10.64 3.53 -4.51
CA PHE A 40 9.50 2.82 -5.07
C PHE A 40 9.83 2.21 -6.44
N GLU A 41 10.49 2.97 -7.31
CA GLU A 41 10.95 2.48 -8.62
C GLU A 41 12.01 1.40 -8.48
N LYS A 42 13.00 1.61 -7.60
CA LYS A 42 14.03 0.61 -7.27
C LYS A 42 13.40 -0.72 -6.85
N VAL A 43 12.46 -0.70 -5.90
CA VAL A 43 11.79 -1.93 -5.41
C VAL A 43 10.85 -2.54 -6.46
N ALA A 44 10.28 -1.72 -7.35
CA ALA A 44 9.47 -2.23 -8.45
C ALA A 44 10.31 -3.07 -9.45
N GLU A 45 11.56 -2.68 -9.68
CA GLU A 45 12.51 -3.37 -10.56
C GLU A 45 13.24 -4.54 -9.88
N GLN A 46 13.30 -4.55 -8.56
CA GLN A 46 13.85 -5.64 -7.76
C GLN A 46 12.94 -6.89 -7.74
N GLY A 47 13.58 -8.04 -7.54
CA GLY A 47 12.92 -9.32 -7.32
C GLY A 47 12.05 -9.33 -6.04
N GLU A 48 11.07 -10.22 -6.01
CA GLU A 48 10.04 -10.25 -4.95
C GLU A 48 10.57 -10.57 -3.55
N PHE A 49 11.74 -11.21 -3.49
CA PHE A 49 12.40 -11.64 -2.27
C PHE A 49 13.58 -10.74 -1.86
N GLU A 50 13.91 -9.75 -2.71
CA GLU A 50 15.04 -8.84 -2.47
C GLU A 50 14.73 -7.91 -1.30
N LYS A 51 15.70 -7.77 -0.41
CA LYS A 51 15.59 -6.92 0.77
C LYS A 51 16.06 -5.51 0.44
N LEU A 52 15.50 -4.56 1.17
CA LEU A 52 15.93 -3.17 1.12
C LEU A 52 16.86 -2.95 2.31
N ASP A 53 18.17 -2.96 2.04
CA ASP A 53 19.19 -2.92 3.09
C ASP A 53 19.42 -1.52 3.66
N ASP A 54 19.06 -0.47 2.92
CA ASP A 54 19.13 0.89 3.41
C ASP A 54 17.93 1.22 4.31
N ALA A 55 18.22 1.51 5.57
CA ALA A 55 17.19 1.78 6.58
C ALA A 55 16.38 3.06 6.29
N THR A 56 16.98 4.05 5.62
CA THR A 56 16.32 5.32 5.28
C THR A 56 15.35 5.11 4.12
N GLU A 57 15.78 4.39 3.08
CA GLU A 57 14.92 3.97 1.97
C GLU A 57 13.75 3.12 2.47
N ALA A 58 14.02 2.15 3.35
CA ALA A 58 13.00 1.29 3.95
C ALA A 58 11.99 2.07 4.79
N GLU A 59 12.46 3.05 5.57
CA GLU A 59 11.60 3.91 6.36
C GLU A 59 10.74 4.82 5.49
N ALA A 60 11.29 5.39 4.40
CA ALA A 60 10.53 6.21 3.45
C ALA A 60 9.39 5.41 2.80
N LEU A 61 9.67 4.18 2.36
CA LEU A 61 8.68 3.30 1.76
C LEU A 61 7.63 2.84 2.78
N ARG A 62 8.05 2.53 4.02
CA ARG A 62 7.15 2.15 5.13
C ARG A 62 6.18 3.28 5.47
N LYS A 63 6.65 4.52 5.61
CA LYS A 63 5.78 5.69 5.88
C LYS A 63 4.79 5.92 4.74
N ALA A 64 5.23 5.80 3.48
CA ALA A 64 4.34 5.89 2.33
C ALA A 64 3.27 4.78 2.32
N PHE A 65 3.63 3.56 2.74
CA PHE A 65 2.68 2.46 2.91
C PHE A 65 1.64 2.74 4.01
N GLU A 66 2.07 3.28 5.15
CA GLU A 66 1.17 3.66 6.25
C GLU A 66 0.20 4.77 5.82
N PHE A 67 0.71 5.78 5.12
CA PHE A 67 -0.13 6.80 4.50
C PHE A 67 -1.11 6.19 3.49
N ALA A 68 -0.66 5.28 2.62
CA ALA A 68 -1.53 4.63 1.64
C ALA A 68 -2.68 3.86 2.30
N ALA A 69 -2.43 3.23 3.45
CA ALA A 69 -3.46 2.52 4.21
C ALA A 69 -4.52 3.45 4.81
N LYS A 70 -4.19 4.72 5.05
CA LYS A 70 -5.14 5.77 5.44
C LYS A 70 -5.83 6.37 4.20
N ALA A 71 -5.07 6.68 3.16
CA ALA A 71 -5.57 7.28 1.93
C ALA A 71 -6.59 6.40 1.20
N VAL A 72 -6.43 5.07 1.22
CA VAL A 72 -7.40 4.14 0.60
C VAL A 72 -8.79 4.20 1.26
N MET A 73 -8.86 4.61 2.53
CA MET A 73 -10.13 4.81 3.23
C MET A 73 -10.84 6.09 2.79
N MET A 74 -10.13 6.97 2.09
CA MET A 74 -10.63 8.23 1.54
C MET A 74 -11.11 8.09 0.09
N LEU A 75 -11.17 6.88 -0.48
CA LEU A 75 -11.73 6.69 -1.82
C LEU A 75 -13.21 7.08 -1.85
N LYS A 76 -13.64 7.76 -2.91
CA LYS A 76 -15.06 8.15 -3.08
C LYS A 76 -15.99 6.94 -3.21
N THR A 77 -15.46 5.82 -3.67
CA THR A 77 -16.20 4.58 -3.88
C THR A 77 -15.43 3.43 -3.27
N SER A 78 -16.14 2.56 -2.54
CA SER A 78 -15.53 1.38 -1.95
C SER A 78 -15.10 0.40 -3.04
N PRO A 79 -13.84 -0.08 -3.05
CA PRO A 79 -13.40 -1.07 -4.04
C PRO A 79 -14.19 -2.37 -3.97
N GLY A 80 -14.22 -3.09 -5.10
CA GLY A 80 -14.83 -4.41 -5.19
C GLY A 80 -14.10 -5.47 -4.35
N LEU A 81 -14.70 -6.64 -4.18
CA LEU A 81 -14.14 -7.73 -3.38
C LEU A 81 -12.75 -8.18 -3.86
N LEU A 82 -12.55 -8.27 -5.19
CA LEU A 82 -11.28 -8.68 -5.79
C LEU A 82 -10.18 -7.62 -5.59
N GLU A 83 -10.52 -6.34 -5.70
CA GLU A 83 -9.56 -5.25 -5.48
C GLU A 83 -9.16 -5.16 -4.00
N LYS A 84 -10.10 -5.41 -3.09
CA LYS A 84 -9.84 -5.47 -1.64
C LYS A 84 -8.97 -6.67 -1.25
N LYS A 85 -9.07 -7.78 -1.98
CA LYS A 85 -8.28 -8.98 -1.72
C LYS A 85 -6.78 -8.68 -1.81
N ASP A 86 -6.34 -8.02 -2.88
CA ASP A 86 -4.91 -7.74 -3.09
C ASP A 86 -4.39 -6.74 -2.06
N LEU A 87 -5.16 -5.68 -1.78
CA LEU A 87 -4.85 -4.75 -0.69
C LEU A 87 -4.67 -5.48 0.64
N TYR A 88 -5.62 -6.35 1.00
CA TYR A 88 -5.58 -7.07 2.27
C TYR A 88 -4.36 -7.98 2.37
N ILE A 89 -4.03 -8.71 1.30
CA ILE A 89 -2.90 -9.62 1.28
C ILE A 89 -1.58 -8.87 1.43
N TYR A 90 -1.33 -7.86 0.61
CA TYR A 90 -0.06 -7.11 0.68
C TYR A 90 0.05 -6.32 1.98
N PHE A 91 -1.07 -5.85 2.53
CA PHE A 91 -1.07 -5.23 3.85
C PHE A 91 -0.62 -6.19 4.96
N LYS A 92 -1.11 -7.45 4.94
CA LYS A 92 -0.70 -8.48 5.90
C LYS A 92 0.78 -8.81 5.76
N VAL A 93 1.25 -9.06 4.54
CA VAL A 93 2.68 -9.37 4.29
C VAL A 93 3.58 -8.19 4.66
N GLY A 94 3.21 -6.96 4.28
CA GLY A 94 3.97 -5.76 4.60
C GLY A 94 4.08 -5.46 6.10
N LYS A 95 3.15 -5.99 6.91
CA LYS A 95 3.22 -5.94 8.38
C LYS A 95 3.93 -7.14 9.02
N GLY A 96 4.28 -8.16 8.23
CA GLY A 96 4.79 -9.44 8.75
C GLY A 96 3.71 -10.24 9.49
N GLU A 97 2.43 -9.99 9.23
CA GLU A 97 1.32 -10.69 9.87
C GLU A 97 1.05 -12.02 9.17
N VAL A 98 0.96 -13.09 9.96
CA VAL A 98 0.58 -14.42 9.51
C VAL A 98 -0.94 -14.56 9.52
N MET A 99 -1.52 -14.99 8.39
CA MET A 99 -2.96 -15.29 8.36
C MET A 99 -3.26 -16.62 9.03
N GLU A 100 -4.36 -16.67 9.77
CA GLU A 100 -4.85 -17.91 10.36
C GLU A 100 -5.39 -18.86 9.28
N LYS A 101 -5.05 -20.14 9.42
CA LYS A 101 -5.52 -21.16 8.48
C LYS A 101 -7.04 -21.31 8.61
N PRO A 102 -7.80 -21.16 7.51
CA PRO A 102 -9.25 -21.18 7.56
C PRO A 102 -9.82 -22.58 7.76
N GLY A 103 -11.00 -22.65 8.37
CA GLY A 103 -11.77 -23.89 8.52
C GLY A 103 -12.23 -24.47 7.17
N MET A 104 -12.56 -25.76 7.16
CA MET A 104 -12.89 -26.50 5.92
C MET A 104 -14.06 -25.89 5.13
N PHE A 105 -15.01 -25.25 5.79
CA PHE A 105 -16.23 -24.70 5.17
C PHE A 105 -16.15 -23.20 4.86
N ASP A 106 -15.05 -22.51 5.23
CA ASP A 106 -14.88 -21.08 4.97
C ASP A 106 -14.19 -20.85 3.62
N ILE A 107 -14.97 -20.97 2.54
CA ILE A 107 -14.49 -20.89 1.15
C ILE A 107 -13.84 -19.53 0.87
N GLN A 108 -14.40 -18.44 1.41
CA GLN A 108 -13.87 -17.10 1.18
C GLN A 108 -12.50 -16.92 1.85
N LYS A 109 -12.37 -17.29 3.12
CA LYS A 109 -11.07 -17.21 3.80
C LYS A 109 -10.05 -18.16 3.21
N LYS A 110 -10.45 -19.32 2.68
CA LYS A 110 -9.56 -20.21 1.91
C LYS A 110 -8.94 -19.53 0.69
N GLN A 111 -9.73 -18.75 -0.05
CA GLN A 111 -9.22 -18.01 -1.21
C GLN A 111 -8.26 -16.89 -0.81
N LEU A 112 -8.52 -16.20 0.30
CA LEU A 112 -7.62 -15.17 0.84
C LEU A 112 -6.32 -15.79 1.35
N TYR A 113 -6.43 -16.85 2.16
CA TYR A 113 -5.28 -17.58 2.69
C TYR A 113 -4.40 -18.14 1.59
N GLY A 114 -4.97 -18.82 0.59
CA GLY A 114 -4.19 -19.39 -0.51
C GLY A 114 -3.56 -18.35 -1.43
N ALA A 115 -4.08 -17.13 -1.47
CA ALA A 115 -3.44 -16.04 -2.20
C ALA A 115 -2.31 -15.39 -1.41
N TRP A 116 -2.48 -15.20 -0.10
CA TRP A 116 -1.41 -14.78 0.81
C TRP A 116 -0.29 -15.81 0.91
N GLU A 117 -0.60 -17.10 0.95
CA GLU A 117 0.40 -18.16 1.04
C GLU A 117 1.41 -18.12 -0.12
N LYS A 118 0.98 -17.63 -1.30
CA LYS A 118 1.85 -17.45 -2.47
C LYS A 118 2.82 -16.29 -2.35
N VAL A 119 2.51 -15.30 -1.52
CA VAL A 119 3.27 -14.05 -1.39
C VAL A 119 3.79 -13.81 0.02
N LYS A 120 3.58 -14.74 0.95
CA LYS A 120 3.97 -14.64 2.37
C LYS A 120 5.47 -14.46 2.57
N ASP A 121 6.26 -14.94 1.61
CA ASP A 121 7.72 -14.90 1.64
C ASP A 121 8.29 -13.67 0.91
N TYR A 122 7.42 -12.81 0.34
CA TYR A 122 7.86 -11.54 -0.26
C TYR A 122 8.53 -10.66 0.79
N SER A 123 9.50 -9.87 0.34
CA SER A 123 10.12 -8.89 1.23
C SER A 123 9.09 -7.84 1.67
N PRO A 124 9.23 -7.28 2.90
CA PRO A 124 8.34 -6.22 3.36
C PRO A 124 8.31 -5.03 2.39
N ALA A 125 9.46 -4.66 1.83
CA ALA A 125 9.58 -3.60 0.82
C ALA A 125 8.75 -3.93 -0.42
N LYS A 126 8.81 -5.16 -0.94
CA LYS A 126 8.00 -5.56 -2.08
C LYS A 126 6.51 -5.48 -1.77
N ALA A 127 6.09 -5.96 -0.60
CA ALA A 127 4.70 -5.89 -0.18
C ALA A 127 4.20 -4.44 -0.04
N HIS A 128 5.01 -3.53 0.53
CA HIS A 128 4.70 -2.10 0.61
C HIS A 128 4.56 -1.49 -0.79
N GLN A 129 5.51 -1.76 -1.68
CA GLN A 129 5.50 -1.27 -3.07
C GLN A 129 4.24 -1.74 -3.82
N LEU A 130 3.91 -3.03 -3.76
CA LEU A 130 2.71 -3.58 -4.39
C LEU A 130 1.43 -2.99 -3.79
N TYR A 131 1.36 -2.85 -2.48
CA TYR A 131 0.21 -2.22 -1.81
C TYR A 131 -0.01 -0.78 -2.31
N ILE A 132 1.04 0.04 -2.32
CA ILE A 132 0.98 1.43 -2.79
C ILE A 132 0.58 1.48 -4.27
N SER A 133 1.11 0.57 -5.11
CA SER A 133 0.73 0.46 -6.52
C SER A 133 -0.76 0.15 -6.70
N HIS A 134 -1.33 -0.73 -5.88
CA HIS A 134 -2.77 -1.01 -5.88
C HIS A 134 -3.58 0.19 -5.41
N VAL A 135 -3.18 0.86 -4.32
CA VAL A 135 -3.85 2.08 -3.84
C VAL A 135 -3.82 3.17 -4.91
N ASN A 136 -2.69 3.37 -5.59
CA ASN A 136 -2.56 4.31 -6.70
C ASN A 136 -3.57 4.04 -7.81
N THR A 137 -3.72 2.76 -8.21
CA THR A 137 -4.69 2.34 -9.24
C THR A 137 -6.11 2.65 -8.81
N LEU A 138 -6.44 2.45 -7.53
CA LEU A 138 -7.77 2.72 -6.98
C LEU A 138 -8.05 4.22 -6.86
N ILE A 139 -7.05 5.02 -6.50
CA ILE A 139 -7.14 6.49 -6.51
C ILE A 139 -7.40 6.98 -7.93
N ALA A 140 -6.67 6.47 -8.93
CA ALA A 140 -6.89 6.83 -10.33
C ALA A 140 -8.32 6.48 -10.80
N LYS A 141 -8.83 5.33 -10.38
CA LYS A 141 -10.14 4.81 -10.80
C LYS A 141 -11.31 5.48 -10.11
N TYR A 142 -11.23 5.70 -8.81
CA TYR A 142 -12.37 6.14 -7.99
C TYR A 142 -12.24 7.60 -7.51
N GLY A 143 -11.04 8.16 -7.55
CA GLY A 143 -10.71 9.43 -6.89
C GLY A 143 -10.85 9.33 -5.38
N THR A 144 -10.54 10.45 -4.71
CA THR A 144 -10.65 10.57 -3.25
C THR A 144 -11.65 11.65 -2.85
N ARG A 145 -12.31 11.46 -1.70
CA ARG A 145 -13.12 12.48 -1.04
C ARG A 145 -12.24 13.40 -0.20
N ASP A 146 -12.80 14.54 0.19
CA ASP A 146 -12.06 15.56 0.94
C ASP A 146 -12.08 15.28 2.46
N GLU A 147 -13.11 14.61 3.00
CA GLU A 147 -13.22 14.14 4.39
C GLU A 147 -14.14 12.90 4.49
#